data_AF-A0AAF0UHK6-F1
#
_entry.id   AF-A0AAF0UHK6-F1
#
_cell.length_a   1.000
_cell.length_b   1.000
_cell.length_c   1.000
_cell.angle_alpha   90.00
_cell.angle_beta   90.00
_cell.angle_gamma   90.00
#
_symmetry.space_group_name_H-M   'P 1'
#
loop_
_entity.id
_entity.type
_entity.pdbx_description
1 polymer ?
#
loop_
_entity_poly.entity_id
_entity_poly.type
_entity_poly.pdbx_seq_one_letter_code
_entity_poly.pdbx_strand_id
1 'polypeptide(L)'
;MKKDIASFVAKYPNCQLVKDEHQMLGGLSQDIDIPTWKWEEVNMDFIVGLPCTRKQHNSIWVIIDSMMKSTHFISVKVSFLAEDYAKLYIKDTTIF
;
A
#
# COMPACT_ATOMS: atom_id res chain seq x y z
N MET A 1 -10.26 21.54 -38.72
CA MET A 1 -9.07 22.08 -38.02
C MET A 1 -8.58 21.19 -36.87
N LYS A 2 -9.27 21.06 -35.72
CA LYS A 2 -8.76 20.25 -34.59
C LYS A 2 -8.59 18.75 -34.92
N LYS A 3 -9.50 18.16 -35.70
CA LYS A 3 -9.42 16.77 -36.15
C LYS A 3 -8.24 16.53 -37.11
N ASP A 4 -8.00 17.47 -38.01
CA ASP A 4 -6.91 17.37 -38.99
C ASP A 4 -5.55 17.42 -38.29
N ILE A 5 -5.40 18.32 -37.31
CA ILE A 5 -4.20 18.43 -36.48
C ILE A 5 -3.99 17.14 -35.68
N ALA A 6 -5.03 16.57 -35.08
CA ALA A 6 -4.92 15.30 -34.36
C ALA A 6 -4.50 14.14 -35.29
N SER A 7 -5.08 14.07 -36.50
CA SER A 7 -4.73 13.05 -37.49
C SER A 7 -3.31 13.20 -38.04
N PHE A 8 -2.81 14.44 -38.12
CA PHE A 8 -1.46 14.74 -38.56
C PHE A 8 -0.45 14.33 -37.49
N VAL A 9 -0.69 14.72 -36.23
CA VAL A 9 0.17 14.37 -35.08
C VAL A 9 0.20 12.85 -34.84
N ALA A 10 -0.91 12.15 -35.07
CA ALA A 10 -0.98 10.69 -34.95
C ALA A 10 -0.17 9.92 -36.01
N LYS A 11 0.24 10.54 -37.12
CA LYS A 11 1.06 9.88 -38.15
C LYS A 11 2.56 9.92 -37.85
N TYR A 12 3.00 10.73 -36.89
CA TYR A 12 4.42 10.89 -36.58
C TYR A 12 4.82 10.07 -35.34
N PRO A 13 5.70 9.06 -35.50
CA PRO A 13 6.12 8.18 -34.40
C PRO A 13 6.73 8.93 -33.22
N ASN A 14 7.50 9.99 -33.50
CA ASN A 14 8.13 10.82 -32.47
C ASN A 14 7.10 11.51 -31.56
N CYS A 15 5.94 11.89 -32.11
CA CYS A 15 4.87 12.51 -31.33
C CYS A 15 4.09 11.49 -30.49
N GLN A 16 4.04 10.22 -30.92
CA GLN A 16 3.42 9.13 -30.18
C GLN A 16 4.33 8.62 -29.05
N LEU A 17 5.64 8.49 -29.31
CA LEU A 17 6.63 7.99 -28.34
C LEU A 17 6.90 8.96 -27.18
N VAL A 18 6.63 10.26 -27.37
CA VAL A 18 6.84 11.30 -26.35
C VAL A 18 5.52 11.64 -25.62
N LYS A 19 4.38 11.25 -26.20
CA LYS A 19 3.06 11.38 -25.56
C LYS A 19 2.64 10.02 -25.05
N ASP A 20 3.11 9.68 -23.86
CA ASP A 20 2.46 8.63 -23.10
C ASP A 20 0.99 9.01 -22.88
N GLU A 21 0.10 8.04 -23.03
CA GLU A 21 -1.30 8.21 -22.64
C GLU A 21 -1.35 8.46 -21.13
N HIS A 22 -1.51 9.72 -20.73
CA HIS A 22 -1.72 10.09 -19.32
C HIS A 22 -3.10 9.66 -18.78
N GLN A 23 -3.91 8.97 -19.59
CA GLN A 23 -5.10 8.32 -19.07
C GLN A 23 -4.65 7.05 -18.35
N MET A 24 -4.61 7.12 -17.02
CA MET A 24 -4.67 5.92 -16.20
C MET A 24 -5.79 5.05 -16.77
N LEU A 25 -5.46 3.83 -17.21
CA LEU A 25 -6.44 2.77 -17.26
C LEU A 25 -7.01 2.70 -15.86
N GLY A 26 -8.22 3.22 -15.68
CA GLY A 26 -8.99 3.03 -14.47
C GLY A 26 -9.28 1.55 -14.36
N GLY A 27 -8.34 0.79 -13.80
CA GLY A 27 -8.55 -0.59 -13.45
C GLY A 27 -9.77 -0.67 -12.53
N LEU A 28 -10.58 -1.71 -12.67
CA LEU A 28 -11.61 -1.98 -11.67
C LEU A 28 -10.89 -2.12 -10.32
N SER A 29 -11.21 -1.23 -9.38
CA SER A 29 -10.92 -1.50 -7.98
C SER A 29 -11.68 -2.78 -7.66
N GLN A 30 -10.96 -3.83 -7.27
CA GLN A 30 -11.63 -5.03 -6.77
C GLN A 30 -12.35 -4.60 -5.50
N ASP A 31 -13.68 -4.70 -5.49
CA ASP A 31 -14.43 -4.58 -4.26
C ASP A 31 -14.04 -5.77 -3.40
N ILE A 32 -13.38 -5.48 -2.28
CA ILE A 32 -13.07 -6.46 -1.25
C ILE A 32 -14.34 -6.61 -0.42
N ASP A 33 -14.87 -7.83 -0.35
CA ASP A 33 -16.03 -8.14 0.49
C ASP A 33 -15.71 -7.80 1.94
N ILE A 34 -16.63 -7.10 2.61
CA ILE A 34 -16.43 -6.72 4.02
C ILE A 34 -16.51 -8.00 4.87
N PRO A 35 -15.47 -8.33 5.66
CA PRO A 35 -15.49 -9.50 6.54
C PRO A 35 -16.63 -9.42 7.56
N THR A 36 -17.16 -10.59 7.94
CA THR A 36 -18.29 -10.72 8.86
C THR A 36 -17.83 -10.76 10.32
N TRP A 37 -16.59 -11.19 10.56
CA TRP A 37 -16.04 -11.36 11.91
C TRP A 37 -14.80 -10.51 12.16
N LYS A 38 -14.59 -10.17 13.44
CA LYS A 38 -13.39 -9.48 13.91
C LYS A 38 -12.15 -10.32 13.59
N TRP A 39 -11.12 -9.70 13.02
CA TRP A 39 -9.85 -10.35 12.65
C TRP A 39 -9.96 -11.45 11.57
N GLU A 40 -11.07 -11.52 10.84
CA GLU A 40 -11.22 -12.44 9.70
C GLU A 40 -10.35 -12.04 8.52
N GLU A 41 -10.25 -10.74 8.26
CA GLU A 41 -9.36 -10.18 7.27
C GLU A 41 -8.47 -9.12 7.92
N VAL A 42 -7.16 -9.38 7.89
CA VAL A 42 -6.14 -8.51 8.49
C VAL A 42 -5.15 -8.13 7.41
N ASN A 43 -5.03 -6.84 7.15
CA ASN A 43 -4.02 -6.30 6.26
C ASN A 43 -2.79 -5.88 7.06
N MET A 44 -1.61 -6.28 6.59
CA MET A 44 -0.34 -5.99 7.25
C MET A 44 0.61 -5.33 6.25
N ASP A 45 1.27 -4.25 6.66
CA ASP A 45 2.24 -3.53 5.83
C ASP A 45 3.40 -2.96 6.65
N PHE A 46 4.52 -2.65 5.97
CA PHE A 46 5.72 -2.12 6.58
C PHE A 46 6.12 -0.78 5.98
N ILE A 47 6.21 0.24 6.83
CA ILE A 47 6.84 1.51 6.49
C ILE A 47 8.31 1.42 6.91
N VAL A 48 9.21 1.32 5.94
CA VAL A 48 10.66 1.15 6.15
C VAL A 48 11.45 2.39 5.71
N GLY A 49 12.74 2.44 6.06
CA GLY A 49 13.63 3.54 5.66
C GLY A 49 13.45 4.81 6.50
N LEU A 50 12.86 4.68 7.69
CA LEU A 50 12.68 5.80 8.60
C LEU A 50 14.00 6.12 9.35
N PRO A 51 14.24 7.40 9.70
CA PRO A 51 15.33 7.74 10.60
C PRO A 51 15.24 6.95 11.91
N CYS A 52 16.38 6.41 12.37
CA CYS A 52 16.43 5.64 13.60
C CYS A 52 16.00 6.51 14.80
N THR A 53 15.05 6.01 15.58
CA THR A 53 14.69 6.59 16.88
C THR A 53 15.79 6.33 17.93
N ARG A 54 15.68 6.93 19.12
CA ARG A 54 16.59 6.66 20.25
C ARG A 54 16.64 5.17 20.66
N LYS A 55 15.54 4.43 20.41
CA LYS A 55 15.45 2.98 20.64
C LYS A 55 15.91 2.14 19.44
N GLN A 56 16.47 2.78 18.41
CA GLN A 56 16.93 2.20 17.15
C GLN A 56 15.81 1.51 16.33
N HIS A 57 14.56 1.93 16.48
CA HIS A 57 13.50 1.55 15.53
C HIS A 57 13.65 2.40 14.27
N ASN A 58 13.62 1.74 13.12
CA ASN A 58 13.79 2.33 11.78
C ASN A 58 12.66 1.95 10.81
N SER A 59 11.60 1.34 11.35
CA SER A 59 10.42 0.92 10.60
C SER A 59 9.18 0.92 11.49
N ILE A 60 8.02 0.99 10.85
CA ILE A 60 6.71 0.85 11.49
C ILE A 60 6.01 -0.34 10.84
N TRP A 61 5.52 -1.25 11.67
CA TRP A 61 4.62 -2.31 11.24
C TRP A 61 3.18 -1.85 11.45
N VAL A 62 2.40 -1.90 10.37
CA VAL A 62 1.00 -1.47 10.34
C VAL A 62 0.13 -2.71 10.25
N ILE A 63 -0.82 -2.85 11.17
CA ILE A 63 -1.83 -3.92 11.18
C ILE A 63 -3.20 -3.26 11.10
N ILE A 64 -4.01 -3.66 10.14
CA ILE A 64 -5.32 -3.09 9.87
C ILE A 64 -6.35 -4.21 9.94
N ASP A 65 -7.37 -4.03 10.79
CA ASP A 65 -8.57 -4.88 10.76
C ASP A 65 -9.56 -4.25 9.78
N SER A 66 -9.78 -4.93 8.65
CA SER A 66 -10.69 -4.48 7.59
C SER A 66 -12.12 -4.29 8.09
N MET A 67 -12.55 -5.06 9.10
CA MET A 67 -13.90 -4.96 9.66
C MET A 67 -14.07 -3.73 10.56
N MET A 68 -13.17 -3.59 11.53
CA MET A 68 -13.29 -2.55 12.58
C MET A 68 -12.72 -1.20 12.16
N LYS A 69 -12.05 -1.13 11.00
CA LYS A 69 -11.27 0.03 10.55
C LYS A 69 -10.27 0.51 11.62
N SER A 70 -9.85 -0.39 12.52
CA SER A 70 -8.83 -0.13 13.52
C SER A 70 -7.46 -0.34 12.89
N THR A 71 -6.51 0.51 13.28
CA THR A 71 -5.14 0.46 12.79
C THR A 71 -4.18 0.46 13.96
N HIS A 72 -3.25 -0.48 13.97
CA HIS A 72 -2.20 -0.60 14.97
C HIS A 72 -0.86 -0.25 14.33
N PHE A 73 -0.17 0.73 14.91
CA PHE A 73 1.15 1.17 14.46
C PHE A 73 2.20 0.75 15.49
N ILE A 74 3.03 -0.22 15.13
CA ILE A 74 4.04 -0.78 16.03
C ILE A 74 5.42 -0.35 15.53
N SER A 75 6.18 0.36 16.37
CA SER A 75 7.56 0.70 16.02
C SER A 75 8.45 -0.54 16.11
N VAL A 76 9.09 -0.91 15.01
CA VAL A 76 9.90 -2.14 14.89
C VAL A 76 11.26 -1.85 14.25
N LYS A 77 12.16 -2.83 14.29
CA LYS A 77 13.41 -2.78 13.52
C LYS A 77 13.27 -3.62 12.27
N VAL A 78 13.83 -3.15 11.16
CA VAL A 78 13.93 -3.93 9.91
C VAL A 78 14.70 -5.24 10.11
N SER A 79 15.57 -5.30 11.12
CA SER A 79 16.34 -6.49 11.47
C SER A 79 15.56 -7.53 12.30
N PHE A 80 14.28 -7.31 12.62
CA PHE A 80 13.48 -8.28 13.35
C PHE A 80 13.23 -9.53 12.53
N LEU A 81 13.23 -10.68 13.20
CA LEU A 81 12.90 -11.95 12.60
C LEU A 81 11.39 -12.19 12.66
N ALA A 82 10.89 -13.13 11.86
CA ALA A 82 9.48 -13.52 11.85
C ALA A 82 8.95 -13.88 13.26
N GLU A 83 9.79 -14.49 14.10
CA GLU A 83 9.44 -14.80 15.49
C GLU A 83 9.20 -13.57 16.36
N ASP A 84 9.98 -12.49 16.14
CA ASP A 84 9.81 -11.24 16.89
C ASP A 84 8.48 -10.57 16.52
N TYR A 85 8.13 -10.60 15.22
CA TYR A 85 6.84 -10.13 14.74
C TYR A 85 5.68 -10.96 15.29
N ALA A 86 5.78 -12.29 15.30
CA ALA A 86 4.74 -13.16 15.86
C ALA A 86 4.52 -12.89 17.35
N LYS A 87 5.60 -12.70 18.12
CA LYS A 87 5.51 -12.34 19.55
C LYS A 87 4.86 -10.98 19.75
N LEU A 88 5.19 -10.00 18.92
CA LEU A 88 4.58 -8.66 18.96
C LEU A 88 3.10 -8.70 18.57
N TYR A 89 2.74 -9.46 17.53
CA TYR A 89 1.35 -9.65 17.10
C TYR A 89 0.50 -10.22 18.23
N ILE A 90 0.92 -11.33 18.82
CA ILE A 90 0.18 -11.95 19.92
C ILE A 90 0.07 -10.96 21.09
N LYS A 91 1.15 -10.24 21.43
CA LYS A 91 1.14 -9.28 22.53
C LYS A 91 0.16 -8.13 22.30
N ASP A 92 0.12 -7.55 21.11
CA ASP A 92 -0.70 -6.37 20.82
C ASP A 92 -2.17 -6.75 20.49
N THR A 93 -2.40 -7.92 19.88
CA THR A 93 -3.73 -8.40 19.49
C THR A 93 -4.48 -9.08 20.66
N THR A 94 -3.80 -9.62 21.67
CA THR A 94 -4.44 -10.27 22.84
C THR A 94 -5.13 -9.28 23.80
N ILE A 95 -5.11 -7.98 23.52
CA ILE A 95 -5.68 -6.93 24.38
C ILE A 95 -7.16 -6.58 24.01
N PHE A 96 -7.76 -7.24 23.01
CA PHE A 96 -9.14 -6.97 22.56
C PHE A 96 -10.07 -8.19 22.57
#